data_AF-A0A9D5NIZ8-F1
#
_entry.id   AF-A0A9D5NIZ8-F1
#
_cell.length_a   1.000
_cell.length_b   1.000
_cell.length_c   1.000
_cell.angle_alpha   90.00
_cell.angle_beta   90.00
_cell.angle_gamma   90.00
#
_symmetry.space_group_name_H-M   'P 1'
#
loop_
_entity.id
_entity.type
_entity.pdbx_description
1 polymer ?
#
loop_
_entity_poly.entity_id
_entity_poly.type
_entity_poly.pdbx_seq_one_letter_code
_entity_poly.pdbx_strand_id
1 'polypeptide(L)'
;MKKKGFTLIELLAVIVILAIIALIAVPVIINIITSARKKAFENTAYGLISAGEMYYAGELLNGGMTSNIEFTIEEGKLTSAEGLDIKGELPKTGKIKVTREGKVALAISNGSLCITKGYDDSKIETLEEFDGCNLPPEPGTLAYLARTNSFATAVATCATDGTACAVGTNFAIEVAPGNIKNFYVVSEENNTVTLIMDSNIDGYTPWIRKNDYITAGGTEAEWNIVMNDGGNNNKGPITALNYLETQTSGWTNIPTKTYSLTDSRYGTITRTNVRSRMLSETEAREISSNNWAYDNLSSDTGIYGYWTSSADATISNNSWYVMFSGYVSSEISNPENYCGVRPVIEILK
;
A
#
# COMPACT_ATOMS: atom_id res chain seq x y z
N MET A 1 69.51 22.28 -31.19
CA MET A 1 68.55 21.17 -30.95
C MET A 1 67.28 21.47 -31.75
N LYS A 2 66.88 20.63 -32.71
CA LYS A 2 65.65 20.83 -33.49
C LYS A 2 64.44 20.48 -32.61
N LYS A 3 63.58 21.47 -32.31
CA LYS A 3 62.29 21.23 -31.64
C LYS A 3 61.29 20.77 -32.71
N LYS A 4 60.81 19.53 -32.63
CA LYS A 4 59.68 19.07 -33.43
C LYS A 4 58.40 19.67 -32.81
N GLY A 5 57.66 20.47 -33.58
CA GLY A 5 56.35 20.99 -33.17
C GLY A 5 55.25 19.97 -33.44
N PHE A 6 54.25 19.88 -32.55
CA PHE A 6 53.05 19.08 -32.77
C PHE A 6 52.20 19.68 -33.89
N THR A 7 51.58 18.85 -34.73
CA THR A 7 50.62 19.30 -35.74
C THR A 7 49.21 19.39 -35.17
N LEU A 8 48.38 20.29 -35.71
CA LEU A 8 46.99 20.46 -35.25
C LEU A 8 46.14 19.20 -35.46
N ILE A 9 46.41 18.41 -36.50
CA ILE A 9 45.67 17.17 -36.79
C ILE A 9 45.97 16.07 -35.76
N GLU A 10 47.22 15.97 -35.30
CA GLU A 10 47.61 15.03 -34.25
C GLU A 10 46.93 15.40 -32.92
N LEU A 11 46.88 16.70 -32.60
CA LEU A 11 46.19 17.18 -31.40
C LEU A 11 44.68 16.92 -31.46
N LEU A 12 44.07 17.13 -32.62
CA LEU A 12 42.63 16.91 -32.83
C LEU A 12 42.26 15.43 -32.68
N ALA A 13 43.03 14.53 -33.28
CA ALA A 13 42.78 13.09 -33.18
C ALA A 13 42.82 12.60 -31.72
N VAL A 14 43.74 13.11 -30.92
CA VAL A 14 43.84 12.78 -29.49
C VAL A 14 42.61 13.27 -28.71
N ILE A 15 42.14 14.49 -28.97
CA ILE A 15 40.95 15.03 -28.30
C ILE A 15 39.70 14.21 -28.61
N VAL A 16 39.52 13.79 -29.88
CA VAL A 16 38.38 12.96 -30.29
C VAL A 16 38.38 11.61 -29.56
N ILE A 17 39.55 10.94 -29.48
CA ILE A 17 39.67 9.67 -28.77
C ILE A 17 39.39 9.85 -27.27
N LEU A 18 39.93 10.89 -26.64
CA LEU A 18 39.67 11.20 -25.23
C LEU A 18 38.19 11.49 -24.96
N ALA A 19 37.50 12.19 -25.87
CA ALA A 19 36.08 12.47 -25.74
C ALA A 19 35.22 11.19 -25.78
N ILE A 20 35.53 10.24 -26.66
CA ILE A 20 34.82 8.95 -26.75
C ILE A 20 35.05 8.13 -25.47
N ILE A 21 36.30 8.07 -24.98
CA ILE A 21 36.63 7.36 -23.73
C ILE A 21 35.89 7.99 -22.56
N ALA A 22 35.89 9.32 -22.45
CA ALA A 22 35.19 10.04 -21.39
C ALA A 22 33.67 9.80 -21.43
N LEU A 23 33.05 9.80 -22.62
CA LEU A 23 31.62 9.56 -22.79
C LEU A 23 31.17 8.22 -22.19
N ILE A 24 31.96 7.16 -22.39
CA ILE A 24 31.66 5.81 -21.85
C ILE A 24 32.05 5.71 -20.37
N ALA A 25 33.18 6.29 -19.97
CA ALA A 25 33.71 6.14 -18.62
C ALA A 25 32.91 6.91 -17.56
N VAL A 26 32.42 8.12 -17.87
CA VAL A 26 31.70 8.98 -16.91
C VAL A 26 30.48 8.30 -16.27
N PRO A 27 29.50 7.73 -17.00
CA PRO A 27 28.34 7.09 -16.38
C PRO A 27 28.74 5.88 -15.52
N VAL A 28 29.75 5.11 -15.95
CA VAL A 28 30.27 3.96 -15.18
C VAL A 28 30.91 4.42 -13.88
N ILE A 29 31.73 5.48 -13.92
CA ILE A 29 32.37 6.04 -12.73
C ILE A 29 31.31 6.58 -11.75
N ILE A 30 30.26 7.27 -12.25
CA ILE A 30 29.16 7.75 -11.40
C ILE A 30 28.44 6.57 -10.73
N ASN A 31 28.17 5.47 -11.44
CA ASN A 31 27.55 4.28 -10.88
C ASN A 31 28.42 3.58 -9.82
N ILE A 32 29.74 3.55 -10.03
CA ILE A 32 30.68 3.03 -9.04
C ILE A 32 30.70 3.91 -7.80
N ILE A 33 30.72 5.24 -7.96
CA ILE A 33 30.71 6.20 -6.86
C ILE A 33 29.41 6.11 -6.05
N THR A 34 28.25 6.05 -6.71
CA THR A 34 26.95 5.92 -6.04
C THR A 34 26.86 4.60 -5.28
N SER A 35 27.29 3.49 -5.90
CA SER A 35 27.36 2.19 -5.24
C SER A 35 28.31 2.19 -4.03
N ALA A 36 29.47 2.84 -4.16
CA ALA A 36 30.42 2.98 -3.05
C ALA A 36 29.85 3.82 -1.91
N ARG A 37 29.16 4.93 -2.21
CA ARG A 37 28.47 5.77 -1.23
C ARG A 37 27.34 5.02 -0.51
N LYS A 38 26.55 4.24 -1.25
CA LYS A 38 25.49 3.39 -0.69
C LYS A 38 26.07 2.38 0.30
N LYS A 39 27.10 1.63 -0.11
CA LYS A 39 27.78 0.66 0.76
C LYS A 39 28.45 1.31 1.98
N ALA A 40 29.03 2.50 1.81
CA ALA A 40 29.58 3.25 2.93
C ALA A 40 28.49 3.62 3.95
N PHE A 41 27.31 4.02 3.46
CA PHE A 41 26.16 4.35 4.32
C PHE A 41 25.59 3.11 5.02
N GLU A 42 25.53 1.97 4.33
CA GLU A 42 25.19 0.67 4.95
C GLU A 42 26.18 0.29 6.05
N ASN A 43 27.48 0.50 5.83
CA ASN A 43 28.49 0.28 6.86
C ASN A 43 28.31 1.21 8.06
N THR A 44 27.92 2.47 7.85
CA THR A 44 27.55 3.39 8.93
C THR A 44 26.37 2.84 9.74
N ALA A 45 25.34 2.29 9.07
CA ALA A 45 24.21 1.66 9.75
C ALA A 45 24.66 0.49 10.64
N TYR A 46 25.51 -0.40 10.12
CA TYR A 46 26.08 -1.50 10.92
C TYR A 46 26.91 -1.01 12.10
N GLY A 47 27.71 0.05 11.92
CA GLY A 47 28.45 0.67 13.02
C GLY A 47 27.53 1.20 14.13
N LEU A 48 26.40 1.80 13.77
CA LEU A 48 25.39 2.28 14.72
C LEU A 48 24.67 1.14 15.44
N ILE A 49 24.39 0.02 14.76
CA ILE A 49 23.84 -1.20 15.39
C ILE A 49 24.82 -1.70 16.45
N SER A 50 26.08 -1.87 16.09
CA SER A 50 27.12 -2.35 17.01
C SER A 50 27.33 -1.40 18.19
N ALA A 51 27.24 -0.08 17.98
CA ALA A 51 27.30 0.88 19.07
C ALA A 51 26.12 0.70 20.05
N GLY A 52 24.90 0.47 19.54
CA GLY A 52 23.73 0.18 20.37
C GLY A 52 23.84 -1.13 21.16
N GLU A 53 24.41 -2.17 20.55
CA GLU A 53 24.69 -3.45 21.22
C GLU A 53 25.76 -3.29 22.32
N MET A 54 26.82 -2.53 22.05
CA MET A 54 27.86 -2.22 23.05
C MET A 54 27.31 -1.40 24.21
N TYR A 55 26.40 -0.46 23.94
CA TYR A 55 25.72 0.31 24.97
C TYR A 55 24.93 -0.62 25.91
N TYR A 56 24.09 -1.51 25.36
CA TYR A 56 23.36 -2.49 26.14
C TYR A 56 24.29 -3.39 26.98
N ALA A 57 25.39 -3.87 26.40
CA ALA A 57 26.38 -4.65 27.11
C ALA A 57 27.02 -3.89 28.28
N GLY A 58 27.28 -2.59 28.12
CA GLY A 58 27.75 -1.71 29.19
C GLY A 58 26.72 -1.57 30.31
N GLU A 59 25.45 -1.36 29.97
CA GLU A 59 24.36 -1.25 30.96
C GLU A 59 24.14 -2.54 31.75
N LEU A 60 24.31 -3.72 31.12
CA LEU A 60 24.26 -5.01 31.82
C LEU A 60 25.31 -5.11 32.96
N LEU A 61 26.47 -4.49 32.80
CA LEU A 61 27.50 -4.44 33.84
C LEU A 61 27.14 -3.49 35.00
N ASN A 62 26.25 -2.52 34.74
CA ASN A 62 25.79 -1.51 35.70
C ASN A 62 24.42 -1.84 36.33
N GLY A 63 24.00 -3.11 36.28
CA GLY A 63 22.74 -3.57 36.88
C GLY A 63 21.58 -3.73 35.89
N GLY A 64 21.84 -3.56 34.59
CA GLY A 64 20.87 -3.75 33.51
C GLY A 64 20.00 -2.52 33.24
N MET A 65 19.42 -2.49 32.04
CA MET A 65 18.52 -1.41 31.64
C MET A 65 17.15 -1.54 32.30
N THR A 66 16.66 -0.45 32.88
CA THR A 66 15.31 -0.38 33.48
C THR A 66 14.23 0.05 32.50
N SER A 67 14.61 0.63 31.36
CA SER A 67 13.71 1.08 30.30
C SER A 67 14.42 1.08 28.94
N ASN A 68 13.65 1.13 27.84
CA ASN A 68 14.21 1.30 26.50
C ASN A 68 14.76 2.73 26.35
N ILE A 69 15.87 2.89 25.64
CA ILE A 69 16.46 4.21 25.35
C ILE A 69 16.41 4.50 23.85
N GLU A 70 16.15 5.76 23.51
CA GLU A 70 16.18 6.27 22.13
C GLU A 70 17.27 7.33 21.98
N PHE A 71 18.14 7.11 21.01
CA PHE A 71 19.17 8.03 20.56
C PHE A 71 18.70 8.72 19.29
N THR A 72 18.76 10.05 19.26
CA THR A 72 18.36 10.86 18.11
C THR A 72 19.58 11.55 17.52
N ILE A 73 19.63 11.55 16.19
CA ILE A 73 20.63 12.23 15.38
C ILE A 73 19.89 13.31 14.58
N GLU A 74 20.33 14.56 14.74
CA GLU A 74 19.83 15.70 13.98
C GLU A 74 21.01 16.48 13.43
N GLU A 75 20.94 16.84 12.14
CA GLU A 75 21.99 17.56 11.41
C GLU A 75 23.40 16.97 11.60
N GLY A 76 23.52 15.64 11.62
CA GLY A 76 24.81 14.96 11.79
C GLY A 76 25.37 15.00 13.21
N LYS A 77 24.55 15.31 14.22
CA LYS A 77 24.95 15.33 15.63
C LYS A 77 24.01 14.49 16.48
N LEU A 78 24.57 13.78 17.45
CA LEU A 78 23.79 13.10 18.47
C LEU A 78 23.19 14.16 19.42
N THR A 79 21.88 14.20 19.53
CA THR A 79 21.16 15.17 20.38
C THR A 79 20.67 14.56 21.69
N SER A 80 20.57 13.23 21.76
CA SER A 80 20.33 12.49 23.01
C SER A 80 21.61 12.43 23.85
N ALA A 81 21.46 12.57 25.17
CA ALA A 81 22.57 12.63 26.13
C ALA A 81 23.58 11.47 26.01
N GLU A 82 24.81 11.74 26.44
CA GLU A 82 26.02 10.93 26.32
C GLU A 82 25.81 9.42 26.61
N GLY A 83 26.41 8.56 25.79
CA GLY A 83 26.45 7.11 26.05
C GLY A 83 26.76 6.25 24.83
N LEU A 84 26.49 6.73 23.61
CA LEU A 84 26.73 5.96 22.39
C LEU A 84 28.10 6.33 21.79
N ASP A 85 29.10 5.45 21.95
CA ASP A 85 30.43 5.62 21.32
C ASP A 85 30.33 5.23 19.84
N ILE A 86 30.14 6.23 18.98
CA ILE A 86 29.99 6.04 17.53
C ILE A 86 31.30 6.42 16.84
N LYS A 87 31.86 5.46 16.09
CA LYS A 87 33.02 5.69 15.24
C LYS A 87 32.56 5.96 13.80
N GLY A 88 32.84 7.15 13.28
CA GLY A 88 32.59 7.52 11.89
C GLY A 88 31.75 8.80 11.73
N GLU A 89 31.41 9.12 10.48
CA GLU A 89 30.49 10.23 10.18
C GLU A 89 29.05 9.82 10.49
N LEU A 90 28.35 10.70 11.22
CA LEU A 90 26.95 10.48 11.56
C LEU A 90 26.03 10.78 10.35
N PRO A 91 24.92 10.04 10.20
CA PRO A 91 23.89 10.34 9.22
C PRO A 91 23.31 11.74 9.45
N LYS A 92 22.73 12.35 8.41
CA LYS A 92 22.11 13.68 8.51
C LYS A 92 20.99 13.69 9.56
N THR A 93 20.17 12.65 9.59
CA THR A 93 19.11 12.47 10.57
C THR A 93 18.99 10.99 10.92
N GLY A 94 18.52 10.66 12.12
CA GLY A 94 18.21 9.27 12.43
C GLY A 94 17.80 9.04 13.86
N LYS A 95 17.25 7.86 14.11
CA LYS A 95 16.88 7.37 15.43
C LYS A 95 17.42 5.96 15.61
N ILE A 96 18.01 5.69 16.76
CA ILE A 96 18.45 4.36 17.19
C ILE A 96 17.75 4.06 18.50
N LYS A 97 17.13 2.89 18.61
CA LYS A 97 16.45 2.47 19.83
C LYS A 97 17.03 1.17 20.33
N VAL A 98 17.43 1.16 21.60
CA VAL A 98 17.96 0.00 22.30
C VAL A 98 16.96 -0.39 23.37
N THR A 99 16.47 -1.62 23.29
CA THR A 99 15.49 -2.13 24.26
C THR A 99 16.17 -2.69 25.49
N ARG A 100 15.43 -2.77 26.60
CA ARG A 100 15.90 -3.45 27.82
C ARG A 100 16.24 -4.93 27.65
N GLU A 101 15.81 -5.54 26.54
CA GLU A 101 16.09 -6.93 26.18
C GLU A 101 17.33 -7.06 25.28
N GLY A 102 17.98 -5.95 24.94
CA GLY A 102 19.18 -5.92 24.11
C GLY A 102 18.91 -5.90 22.60
N LYS A 103 17.65 -5.80 22.16
CA LYS A 103 17.31 -5.62 20.75
C LYS A 103 17.60 -4.18 20.31
N VAL A 104 18.16 -4.04 19.11
CA VAL A 104 18.53 -2.75 18.51
C VAL A 104 17.77 -2.55 17.20
N ALA A 105 16.99 -1.47 17.14
CA ALA A 105 16.33 -0.99 15.93
C ALA A 105 16.89 0.38 15.52
N LEU A 106 16.88 0.67 14.22
CA LEU A 106 17.31 1.97 13.72
C LEU A 106 16.51 2.42 12.49
N ALA A 107 16.50 3.73 12.30
CA ALA A 107 16.18 4.37 11.03
C ALA A 107 17.09 5.58 10.85
N ILE A 108 17.88 5.59 9.78
CA ILE A 108 18.86 6.66 9.51
C ILE A 108 18.74 7.15 8.07
N SER A 109 18.89 8.45 7.86
CA SER A 109 18.87 9.06 6.55
C SER A 109 20.02 10.03 6.33
N ASN A 110 20.54 10.02 5.11
CA ASN A 110 21.45 11.04 4.59
C ASN A 110 20.76 12.06 3.67
N GLY A 111 19.43 12.00 3.57
CA GLY A 111 18.60 12.83 2.70
C GLY A 111 18.34 12.26 1.30
N SER A 112 19.16 11.29 0.84
CA SER A 112 18.94 10.58 -0.44
C SER A 112 18.62 9.09 -0.27
N LEU A 113 18.99 8.52 0.87
CA LEU A 113 18.75 7.13 1.24
C LEU A 113 18.19 7.09 2.65
N CYS A 114 17.30 6.14 2.91
CA CYS A 114 16.87 5.75 4.25
C CYS A 114 17.27 4.30 4.50
N ILE A 115 17.89 4.01 5.64
CA ILE A 115 18.20 2.65 6.07
C ILE A 115 17.43 2.36 7.35
N THR A 116 16.70 1.25 7.36
CA THR A 116 15.89 0.79 8.48
C THR A 116 16.34 -0.60 8.94
N LYS A 117 16.16 -0.90 10.22
CA LYS A 117 16.27 -2.25 10.79
C LYS A 117 15.29 -2.39 11.94
N GLY A 118 14.40 -3.36 11.87
CA GLY A 118 13.50 -3.69 12.96
C GLY A 118 14.20 -4.41 14.10
N TYR A 119 13.49 -4.54 15.21
CA TYR A 119 14.03 -5.10 16.45
C TYR A 119 14.37 -6.60 16.35
N ASP A 120 13.58 -7.34 15.57
CA ASP A 120 13.76 -8.78 15.33
C ASP A 120 14.42 -9.08 13.97
N ASP A 121 14.72 -8.04 13.19
CA ASP A 121 15.32 -8.20 11.87
C ASP A 121 16.80 -8.56 11.99
N SER A 122 17.23 -9.54 11.20
CA SER A 122 18.63 -9.96 11.13
C SER A 122 19.48 -9.11 10.17
N LYS A 123 18.84 -8.24 9.38
CA LYS A 123 19.50 -7.44 8.33
C LYS A 123 18.88 -6.05 8.25
N ILE A 124 19.63 -5.11 7.67
CA ILE A 124 19.14 -3.78 7.32
C ILE A 124 18.36 -3.82 5.99
N GLU A 125 17.44 -2.88 5.83
CA GLU A 125 16.73 -2.57 4.59
C GLU A 125 17.13 -1.17 4.11
N THR A 126 17.34 -1.01 2.79
CA THR A 126 17.77 0.26 2.19
C THR A 126 16.72 0.76 1.20
N LEU A 127 16.24 1.98 1.41
CA LEU A 127 15.18 2.64 0.65
C LEU A 127 15.74 3.87 -0.10
N GLU A 128 15.42 3.98 -1.40
CA GLU A 128 15.86 5.09 -2.28
C GLU A 128 14.72 6.09 -2.55
N GLU A 129 13.47 5.68 -2.38
CA GLU A 129 12.26 6.52 -2.43
C GLU A 129 11.48 6.30 -1.12
N PHE A 130 11.38 7.34 -0.29
CA PHE A 130 10.77 7.25 1.05
C PHE A 130 10.13 8.58 1.47
N ASP A 131 8.96 8.51 2.11
CA ASP A 131 8.31 9.65 2.76
C ASP A 131 8.59 9.62 4.26
N GLY A 132 9.70 10.25 4.64
CA GLY A 132 10.26 10.19 5.99
C GLY A 132 11.07 8.91 6.28
N CYS A 133 12.00 9.00 7.24
CA CYS A 133 12.86 7.87 7.64
C CYS A 133 12.68 7.60 9.13
N ASN A 134 11.79 6.65 9.44
CA ASN A 134 11.28 6.43 10.80
C ASN A 134 11.63 5.03 11.32
N LEU A 135 11.84 4.93 12.64
CA LEU A 135 12.10 3.66 13.30
C LEU A 135 10.96 2.67 13.00
N PRO A 136 11.28 1.41 12.65
CA PRO A 136 10.28 0.36 12.64
C PRO A 136 9.62 0.24 14.03
N PRO A 137 8.34 -0.15 14.13
CA PRO A 137 7.65 -0.26 15.41
C PRO A 137 8.23 -1.39 16.28
N GLU A 138 8.19 -1.22 17.61
CA GLU A 138 8.61 -2.27 18.56
C GLU A 138 7.76 -3.55 18.40
N PRO A 139 8.35 -4.77 18.49
CA PRO A 139 7.59 -6.02 18.45
C PRO A 139 6.59 -6.04 19.59
N GLY A 140 5.32 -6.28 19.28
CA GLY A 140 4.21 -6.16 20.25
C GLY A 140 3.63 -4.75 20.39
N THR A 141 4.17 -3.75 19.68
CA THR A 141 3.55 -2.43 19.56
C THR A 141 2.61 -2.39 18.36
N LEU A 142 1.54 -3.17 18.48
CA LEU A 142 0.32 -3.03 17.67
C LEU A 142 -0.41 -1.68 17.93
N ALA A 143 0.13 -0.85 18.84
CA ALA A 143 -0.50 0.38 19.33
C ALA A 143 0.00 1.69 18.70
N TYR A 144 1.00 1.71 17.80
CA TYR A 144 1.51 2.98 17.26
C TYR A 144 0.93 3.39 15.91
N LEU A 145 0.43 2.46 15.10
CA LEU A 145 -0.43 2.87 13.99
C LEU A 145 -1.83 3.34 14.50
N ALA A 146 -2.18 3.01 15.75
CA ALA A 146 -3.48 3.30 16.37
C ALA A 146 -3.67 4.73 16.91
N ARG A 147 -2.67 5.63 16.85
CA ARG A 147 -2.80 7.01 17.36
C ARG A 147 -2.83 8.12 16.32
N THR A 148 -2.61 7.81 15.05
CA THR A 148 -2.77 8.79 13.97
C THR A 148 -3.48 8.26 12.72
N ASN A 149 -3.76 6.94 12.62
CA ASN A 149 -4.48 6.36 11.49
C ASN A 149 -5.55 5.35 11.97
N SER A 150 -6.82 5.70 11.82
CA SER A 150 -7.94 4.87 12.30
C SER A 150 -8.06 3.50 11.61
N PHE A 151 -7.39 3.30 10.46
CA PHE A 151 -7.21 1.98 9.82
C PHE A 151 -6.54 0.99 10.78
N ALA A 152 -5.47 1.40 11.43
CA ALA A 152 -4.75 0.49 12.31
C ALA A 152 -5.35 0.37 13.70
N THR A 153 -6.24 1.28 14.09
CA THR A 153 -7.12 1.05 15.23
C THR A 153 -8.13 -0.06 14.91
N ALA A 154 -8.68 -0.11 13.68
CA ALA A 154 -9.49 -1.24 13.22
C ALA A 154 -8.68 -2.54 13.19
N VAL A 155 -7.47 -2.51 12.62
CA VAL A 155 -6.52 -3.66 12.65
C VAL A 155 -6.26 -4.10 14.09
N ALA A 156 -5.87 -3.19 15.00
CA ALA A 156 -5.52 -3.52 16.37
C ALA A 156 -6.71 -4.08 17.17
N THR A 157 -7.90 -3.48 17.06
CA THR A 157 -9.12 -3.95 17.75
C THR A 157 -9.49 -5.38 17.34
N CYS A 158 -9.21 -5.72 16.08
CA CYS A 158 -9.45 -7.04 15.51
C CYS A 158 -8.30 -8.04 15.74
N ALA A 159 -7.06 -7.56 15.85
CA ALA A 159 -5.84 -8.37 15.87
C ALA A 159 -5.35 -8.71 17.29
N THR A 160 -5.72 -7.93 18.31
CA THR A 160 -5.28 -8.21 19.69
C THR A 160 -6.30 -9.09 20.42
N ASP A 161 -5.80 -10.22 20.96
CA ASP A 161 -6.46 -11.15 21.90
C ASP A 161 -7.08 -12.44 21.33
N GLY A 162 -6.81 -12.80 20.07
CA GLY A 162 -7.30 -14.07 19.50
C GLY A 162 -8.83 -14.18 19.44
N THR A 163 -9.53 -13.05 19.61
CA THR A 163 -10.98 -12.94 19.54
C THR A 163 -11.39 -12.58 18.12
N ALA A 164 -12.42 -13.25 17.59
CA ALA A 164 -12.96 -12.95 16.27
C ALA A 164 -13.55 -11.52 16.25
N CYS A 165 -13.38 -10.80 15.13
CA CYS A 165 -14.03 -9.52 14.90
C CYS A 165 -15.52 -9.76 14.79
N ALA A 166 -16.30 -9.09 15.63
CA ALA A 166 -17.75 -9.19 15.54
C ALA A 166 -18.21 -8.62 14.19
N VAL A 167 -18.88 -9.44 13.38
CA VAL A 167 -19.54 -9.03 12.14
C VAL A 167 -20.53 -7.90 12.45
N GLY A 168 -20.51 -6.83 11.63
CA GLY A 168 -21.27 -5.60 11.87
C GLY A 168 -20.59 -4.56 12.76
N THR A 169 -19.37 -4.82 13.25
CA THR A 169 -18.60 -3.77 13.93
C THR A 169 -18.27 -2.66 12.95
N ASN A 170 -18.55 -1.41 13.33
CA ASN A 170 -18.19 -0.22 12.57
C ASN A 170 -16.80 0.29 12.98
N PHE A 171 -15.99 0.60 11.97
CA PHE A 171 -14.72 1.31 12.12
C PHE A 171 -14.72 2.59 11.32
N ALA A 172 -14.49 3.72 12.00
CA ALA A 172 -14.01 4.92 11.33
C ALA A 172 -12.55 4.72 10.94
N ILE A 173 -12.22 4.85 9.66
CA ILE A 173 -10.91 4.59 9.06
C ILE A 173 -10.43 5.86 8.36
N GLU A 174 -9.30 6.41 8.81
CA GLU A 174 -8.61 7.49 8.09
C GLU A 174 -7.88 6.89 6.89
N VAL A 175 -8.50 6.94 5.72
CA VAL A 175 -8.00 6.32 4.48
C VAL A 175 -6.85 7.13 3.86
N ALA A 176 -6.78 8.43 4.14
CA ALA A 176 -5.70 9.35 3.79
C ALA A 176 -5.70 10.52 4.79
N PRO A 177 -4.64 11.34 4.90
CA PRO A 177 -4.58 12.45 5.85
C PRO A 177 -5.82 13.36 5.81
N GLY A 178 -6.56 13.41 6.92
CA GLY A 178 -7.79 14.19 7.07
C GLY A 178 -9.03 13.61 6.36
N ASN A 179 -8.93 12.43 5.76
CA ASN A 179 -10.03 11.77 5.04
C ASN A 179 -10.48 10.51 5.79
N ILE A 180 -11.56 10.63 6.54
CA ILE A 180 -12.13 9.55 7.34
C ILE A 180 -13.36 8.97 6.64
N LYS A 181 -13.42 7.63 6.56
CA LYS A 181 -14.53 6.85 5.99
C LYS A 181 -14.94 5.76 6.98
N ASN A 182 -16.22 5.41 7.06
CA ASN A 182 -16.65 4.33 7.93
C ASN A 182 -16.75 3.02 7.16
N PHE A 183 -16.39 1.93 7.83
CA PHE A 183 -16.45 0.58 7.29
C PHE A 183 -17.08 -0.37 8.30
N TYR A 184 -17.76 -1.39 7.80
CA TYR A 184 -18.37 -2.44 8.60
C TYR A 184 -17.72 -3.80 8.34
N VAL A 185 -17.53 -4.60 9.39
CA VAL A 185 -17.02 -5.98 9.29
C VAL A 185 -18.05 -6.87 8.60
N VAL A 186 -17.71 -7.38 7.42
CA VAL A 186 -18.51 -8.33 6.64
C VAL A 186 -18.26 -9.76 7.10
N SER A 187 -16.99 -10.15 7.16
CA SER A 187 -16.57 -11.50 7.50
C SER A 187 -15.14 -11.51 8.04
N GLU A 188 -14.77 -12.62 8.66
CA GLU A 188 -13.39 -12.93 9.02
C GLU A 188 -13.08 -14.37 8.60
N GLU A 189 -12.09 -14.52 7.72
CA GLU A 189 -11.64 -15.81 7.22
C GLU A 189 -10.12 -15.85 7.13
N ASN A 190 -9.50 -16.95 7.58
CA ASN A 190 -8.06 -17.17 7.44
C ASN A 190 -7.21 -15.96 7.88
N ASN A 191 -7.53 -15.39 9.04
CA ASN A 191 -6.82 -14.23 9.61
C ASN A 191 -6.97 -12.94 8.76
N THR A 192 -7.93 -12.91 7.84
CA THR A 192 -8.30 -11.76 7.00
C THR A 192 -9.69 -11.29 7.39
N VAL A 193 -9.80 -10.01 7.73
CA VAL A 193 -11.08 -9.34 8.04
C VAL A 193 -11.51 -8.55 6.81
N THR A 194 -12.68 -8.88 6.28
CA THR A 194 -13.29 -8.18 5.15
C THR A 194 -14.16 -7.04 5.67
N LEU A 195 -13.94 -5.84 5.12
CA LEU A 195 -14.62 -4.62 5.51
C LEU A 195 -15.28 -3.97 4.30
N ILE A 196 -16.51 -3.49 4.44
CA ILE A 196 -17.22 -2.76 3.39
C ILE A 196 -17.52 -1.33 3.85
N MET A 197 -17.32 -0.35 2.97
CA MET A 197 -17.60 1.06 3.28
C MET A 197 -19.11 1.28 3.51
N ASP A 198 -19.48 2.19 4.40
CA ASP A 198 -20.87 2.52 4.73
C ASP A 198 -21.64 3.23 3.62
N SER A 199 -20.94 3.67 2.58
CA SER A 199 -21.45 4.54 1.51
C SER A 199 -20.89 4.14 0.16
N ASN A 200 -21.58 4.49 -0.92
CA ASN A 200 -21.00 4.45 -2.25
C ASN A 200 -19.89 5.50 -2.40
N ILE A 201 -18.97 5.27 -3.33
CA ILE A 201 -18.16 6.38 -3.87
C ILE A 201 -19.07 7.26 -4.74
N ASP A 202 -18.88 8.58 -4.62
CA ASP A 202 -19.74 9.62 -5.18
C ASP A 202 -20.22 9.36 -6.62
N GLY A 203 -21.51 9.09 -6.76
CA GLY A 203 -22.22 9.09 -8.04
C GLY A 203 -22.62 7.71 -8.56
N TYR A 204 -23.37 7.73 -9.66
CA TYR A 204 -23.77 6.52 -10.36
C TYR A 204 -22.62 6.03 -11.24
N THR A 205 -22.42 4.72 -11.25
CA THR A 205 -21.41 4.09 -12.10
C THR A 205 -22.00 2.81 -12.68
N PRO A 206 -22.09 2.67 -14.01
CA PRO A 206 -22.50 1.42 -14.62
C PRO A 206 -21.47 0.33 -14.32
N TRP A 207 -21.95 -0.91 -14.27
CA TRP A 207 -21.09 -2.09 -14.08
C TRP A 207 -20.08 -2.22 -15.24
N ILE A 208 -20.57 -2.03 -16.47
CA ILE A 208 -19.74 -1.97 -17.68
C ILE A 208 -20.32 -1.03 -18.74
N ARG A 209 -19.47 -0.18 -19.33
CA ARG A 209 -19.75 0.65 -20.51
C ARG A 209 -19.28 -0.01 -21.79
N LYS A 210 -19.90 0.37 -22.91
CA LYS A 210 -19.55 -0.14 -24.25
C LYS A 210 -18.06 0.02 -24.57
N ASN A 211 -17.47 1.18 -24.29
CA ASN A 211 -16.05 1.42 -24.59
C ASN A 211 -15.11 0.46 -23.84
N ASP A 212 -15.38 0.23 -22.56
CA ASP A 212 -14.58 -0.68 -21.73
C ASP A 212 -14.80 -2.14 -22.15
N TYR A 213 -16.04 -2.49 -22.54
CA TYR A 213 -16.38 -3.80 -23.10
C TYR A 213 -15.59 -4.13 -24.37
N ILE A 214 -15.56 -3.20 -25.33
CA ILE A 214 -14.81 -3.37 -26.58
C ILE A 214 -13.31 -3.46 -26.29
N THR A 215 -12.80 -2.62 -25.37
CA THR A 215 -11.38 -2.65 -24.95
C THR A 215 -11.00 -3.99 -24.32
N ALA A 216 -11.92 -4.65 -23.62
CA ALA A 216 -11.77 -5.99 -23.06
C ALA A 216 -11.92 -7.13 -24.08
N GLY A 217 -11.93 -6.80 -25.38
CA GLY A 217 -12.06 -7.76 -26.47
C GLY A 217 -13.47 -8.31 -26.64
N GLY A 218 -14.50 -7.57 -26.21
CA GLY A 218 -15.87 -7.81 -26.64
C GLY A 218 -16.13 -7.19 -28.03
N THR A 219 -17.13 -7.69 -28.74
CA THR A 219 -17.51 -7.16 -30.05
C THR A 219 -18.78 -6.31 -29.98
N GLU A 220 -18.92 -5.37 -30.92
CA GLU A 220 -20.13 -4.57 -31.01
C GLU A 220 -21.39 -5.41 -31.31
N ALA A 221 -21.23 -6.51 -32.04
CA ALA A 221 -22.31 -7.47 -32.25
C ALA A 221 -22.78 -8.09 -30.93
N GLU A 222 -21.86 -8.57 -30.08
CA GLU A 222 -22.19 -9.13 -28.76
C GLU A 222 -22.83 -8.12 -27.81
N TRP A 223 -22.45 -6.85 -27.93
CA TRP A 223 -23.09 -5.75 -27.19
C TRP A 223 -24.53 -5.51 -27.66
N ASN A 224 -24.76 -5.53 -28.98
CA ASN A 224 -26.06 -5.20 -29.57
C ASN A 224 -27.06 -6.39 -29.63
N ILE A 225 -26.64 -7.61 -29.27
CA ILE A 225 -27.54 -8.80 -29.22
C ILE A 225 -28.66 -8.62 -28.19
N VAL A 226 -28.39 -7.87 -27.12
CA VAL A 226 -29.32 -7.61 -26.03
C VAL A 226 -30.09 -6.33 -26.32
N MET A 227 -31.43 -6.43 -26.35
CA MET A 227 -32.30 -5.29 -26.62
C MET A 227 -32.07 -4.17 -25.59
N ASN A 228 -32.18 -2.90 -26.02
CA ASN A 228 -32.14 -1.67 -25.20
C ASN A 228 -30.77 -1.18 -24.67
N ASP A 229 -29.64 -1.42 -25.36
CA ASP A 229 -28.31 -0.85 -25.02
C ASP A 229 -27.84 -1.15 -23.57
N GLY A 230 -28.36 -2.26 -23.01
CA GLY A 230 -28.22 -2.62 -21.61
C GLY A 230 -26.85 -3.20 -21.20
N GLY A 231 -25.93 -3.29 -22.15
CA GLY A 231 -24.60 -3.86 -21.95
C GLY A 231 -24.56 -5.39 -21.92
N ASN A 232 -23.36 -5.95 -21.79
CA ASN A 232 -23.12 -7.39 -21.78
C ASN A 232 -22.16 -7.75 -20.64
N ASN A 233 -22.59 -8.68 -19.79
CA ASN A 233 -21.91 -9.00 -18.54
C ASN A 233 -20.72 -9.97 -18.68
N ASN A 234 -20.42 -10.47 -19.88
CA ASN A 234 -19.41 -11.49 -20.11
C ASN A 234 -17.94 -10.99 -20.08
N LYS A 235 -17.72 -9.71 -19.75
CA LYS A 235 -16.37 -9.14 -19.58
C LYS A 235 -16.08 -8.65 -18.16
N GLY A 236 -17.03 -8.80 -17.24
CA GLY A 236 -16.83 -8.36 -15.86
C GLY A 236 -17.07 -6.87 -15.63
N PRO A 237 -17.01 -6.42 -14.37
CA PRO A 237 -17.32 -5.06 -13.93
C PRO A 237 -16.23 -4.04 -14.27
N ILE A 238 -15.72 -4.04 -15.50
CA ILE A 238 -14.48 -3.31 -15.84
C ILE A 238 -14.61 -1.81 -15.56
N THR A 239 -15.76 -1.21 -15.91
CA THR A 239 -16.00 0.21 -15.67
C THR A 239 -16.07 0.51 -14.18
N ALA A 240 -16.84 -0.27 -13.42
CA ALA A 240 -16.95 -0.12 -11.97
C ALA A 240 -15.60 -0.32 -11.25
N LEU A 241 -14.79 -1.29 -11.68
CA LEU A 241 -13.44 -1.53 -11.14
C LEU A 241 -12.49 -0.38 -11.46
N ASN A 242 -12.43 0.09 -12.69
CA ASN A 242 -11.57 1.20 -13.07
C ASN A 242 -11.94 2.48 -12.29
N TYR A 243 -13.23 2.71 -12.10
CA TYR A 243 -13.73 3.82 -11.30
C TYR A 243 -13.32 3.67 -9.82
N LEU A 244 -13.56 2.51 -9.22
CA LEU A 244 -13.15 2.19 -7.85
C LEU A 244 -11.65 2.39 -7.62
N GLU A 245 -10.82 1.88 -8.52
CA GLU A 245 -9.36 2.01 -8.46
C GLU A 245 -8.92 3.47 -8.51
N THR A 246 -9.50 4.25 -9.43
CA THR A 246 -9.20 5.68 -9.56
C THR A 246 -9.55 6.43 -8.28
N GLN A 247 -10.73 6.16 -7.71
CA GLN A 247 -11.26 6.87 -6.56
C GLN A 247 -10.58 6.49 -5.23
N THR A 248 -10.04 5.27 -5.16
CA THR A 248 -9.32 4.79 -3.96
C THR A 248 -7.80 4.90 -4.08
N SER A 249 -7.28 5.36 -5.23
CA SER A 249 -5.83 5.53 -5.46
C SER A 249 -5.15 6.44 -4.43
N GLY A 250 -5.85 7.48 -3.97
CA GLY A 250 -5.37 8.43 -2.97
C GLY A 250 -5.45 7.94 -1.52
N TRP A 251 -5.93 6.72 -1.26
CA TRP A 251 -6.04 6.16 0.10
C TRP A 251 -4.67 5.69 0.60
N THR A 252 -3.81 6.63 0.97
CA THR A 252 -2.41 6.39 1.35
C THR A 252 -2.25 5.53 2.60
N ASN A 253 -3.25 5.49 3.49
CA ASN A 253 -3.21 4.73 4.73
C ASN A 253 -3.72 3.29 4.60
N ILE A 254 -4.35 2.95 3.47
CA ILE A 254 -4.81 1.59 3.18
C ILE A 254 -3.70 0.89 2.39
N PRO A 255 -3.21 -0.32 2.71
CA PRO A 255 -2.21 -1.03 1.90
C PRO A 255 -2.73 -1.43 0.52
N THR A 256 -1.86 -1.48 -0.48
CA THR A 256 -2.19 -2.03 -1.80
C THR A 256 -2.14 -3.55 -1.74
N LYS A 257 -3.03 -4.19 -2.51
CA LYS A 257 -3.08 -5.65 -2.66
C LYS A 257 -3.34 -6.04 -4.11
N THR A 258 -3.23 -7.34 -4.34
CA THR A 258 -3.72 -7.97 -5.55
C THR A 258 -5.05 -8.65 -5.25
N TYR A 259 -6.11 -8.24 -5.93
CA TYR A 259 -7.42 -8.88 -5.84
C TYR A 259 -7.72 -9.66 -7.12
N SER A 260 -8.26 -10.86 -6.96
CA SER A 260 -8.70 -11.72 -8.06
C SER A 260 -10.19 -12.00 -7.92
N LEU A 261 -10.97 -11.59 -8.91
CA LEU A 261 -12.40 -11.77 -8.99
C LEU A 261 -12.67 -12.88 -10.01
N THR A 262 -13.30 -13.97 -9.58
CA THR A 262 -13.60 -15.11 -10.46
C THR A 262 -15.10 -15.27 -10.60
N ASP A 263 -15.58 -15.33 -11.84
CA ASP A 263 -16.99 -15.55 -12.17
C ASP A 263 -17.11 -16.48 -13.39
N SER A 264 -18.16 -17.29 -13.41
CA SER A 264 -18.46 -18.21 -14.51
C SER A 264 -18.63 -17.53 -15.88
N ARG A 265 -19.05 -16.25 -15.90
CA ARG A 265 -19.39 -15.53 -17.14
C ARG A 265 -18.21 -14.87 -17.83
N TYR A 266 -17.19 -14.47 -17.07
CA TYR A 266 -16.05 -13.71 -17.59
C TYR A 266 -14.69 -14.27 -17.15
N GLY A 267 -14.65 -15.35 -16.37
CA GLY A 267 -13.42 -15.95 -15.87
C GLY A 267 -12.84 -15.16 -14.70
N THR A 268 -11.51 -15.10 -14.63
CA THR A 268 -10.78 -14.39 -13.55
C THR A 268 -10.25 -13.05 -14.04
N ILE A 269 -10.60 -11.99 -13.32
CA ILE A 269 -10.02 -10.65 -13.45
C ILE A 269 -9.11 -10.40 -12.26
N THR A 270 -7.84 -10.12 -12.51
CA THR A 270 -6.86 -9.79 -11.47
C THR A 270 -6.47 -8.32 -11.56
N ARG A 271 -6.55 -7.62 -10.45
CA ARG A 271 -6.13 -6.22 -10.29
C ARG A 271 -5.00 -6.15 -9.28
N THR A 272 -3.84 -5.65 -9.68
CA THR A 272 -2.65 -5.55 -8.85
C THR A 272 -2.43 -4.11 -8.40
N ASN A 273 -1.79 -3.93 -7.25
CA ASN A 273 -1.49 -2.61 -6.68
C ASN A 273 -2.72 -1.72 -6.46
N VAL A 274 -3.84 -2.31 -6.05
CA VAL A 274 -5.11 -1.61 -5.80
C VAL A 274 -5.45 -1.62 -4.31
N ARG A 275 -6.21 -0.65 -3.84
CA ARG A 275 -6.54 -0.49 -2.41
C ARG A 275 -7.83 -1.18 -2.00
N SER A 276 -8.74 -1.40 -2.95
CA SER A 276 -10.07 -1.95 -2.69
C SER A 276 -10.54 -2.87 -3.81
N ARG A 277 -11.57 -3.65 -3.53
CA ARG A 277 -12.31 -4.49 -4.47
C ARG A 277 -13.81 -4.29 -4.33
N MET A 278 -14.58 -4.96 -5.19
CA MET A 278 -16.03 -5.08 -5.07
C MET A 278 -16.37 -6.37 -4.30
N LEU A 279 -17.53 -6.36 -3.64
CA LEU A 279 -18.11 -7.54 -3.00
C LEU A 279 -18.60 -8.53 -4.07
N SER A 280 -18.41 -9.83 -3.88
CA SER A 280 -19.02 -10.86 -4.76
C SER A 280 -20.51 -11.07 -4.46
N GLU A 281 -21.24 -11.72 -5.37
CA GLU A 281 -22.63 -12.14 -5.13
C GLU A 281 -22.73 -13.05 -3.90
N THR A 282 -21.80 -14.00 -3.74
CA THR A 282 -21.80 -14.94 -2.61
C THR A 282 -21.70 -14.18 -1.28
N GLU A 283 -20.70 -13.32 -1.14
CA GLU A 283 -20.53 -12.47 0.05
C GLU A 283 -21.75 -11.55 0.25
N ALA A 284 -22.31 -11.00 -0.84
CA ALA A 284 -23.50 -10.15 -0.78
C ALA A 284 -24.74 -10.91 -0.26
N ARG A 285 -24.93 -12.16 -0.67
CA ARG A 285 -26.05 -13.00 -0.22
C ARG A 285 -25.92 -13.38 1.24
N GLU A 286 -24.70 -13.63 1.72
CA GLU A 286 -24.44 -13.92 3.13
C GLU A 286 -24.89 -12.75 4.02
N ILE A 287 -24.46 -11.53 3.70
CA ILE A 287 -24.85 -10.34 4.48
C ILE A 287 -26.32 -9.95 4.29
N SER A 288 -26.94 -10.29 3.16
CA SER A 288 -28.35 -10.00 2.92
C SER A 288 -29.28 -10.97 3.67
N SER A 289 -28.86 -12.22 3.87
CA SER A 289 -29.69 -13.27 4.47
C SER A 289 -30.05 -13.03 5.94
N ASN A 290 -29.27 -12.19 6.65
CA ASN A 290 -29.44 -11.89 8.07
C ASN A 290 -29.89 -10.45 8.34
N ASN A 291 -30.47 -9.76 7.36
CA ASN A 291 -30.76 -8.32 7.39
C ASN A 291 -29.55 -7.42 7.65
N TRP A 292 -28.33 -7.96 7.70
CA TRP A 292 -27.12 -7.23 8.05
C TRP A 292 -26.88 -6.06 7.09
N ALA A 293 -27.08 -6.26 5.79
CA ALA A 293 -26.93 -5.20 4.81
C ALA A 293 -27.96 -4.07 5.03
N TYR A 294 -29.20 -4.42 5.40
CA TYR A 294 -30.19 -3.40 5.71
C TYR A 294 -29.79 -2.62 6.98
N ASP A 295 -29.40 -3.31 8.03
CA ASP A 295 -29.11 -2.69 9.33
C ASP A 295 -27.88 -1.77 9.31
N ASN A 296 -26.89 -2.08 8.46
CA ASN A 296 -25.59 -1.40 8.45
C ASN A 296 -25.36 -0.49 7.24
N LEU A 297 -26.03 -0.75 6.11
CA LEU A 297 -25.67 -0.17 4.80
C LEU A 297 -26.80 0.61 4.10
N SER A 298 -27.96 0.75 4.73
CA SER A 298 -29.17 1.38 4.16
C SER A 298 -29.25 2.91 4.25
N SER A 299 -28.25 3.56 4.85
CA SER A 299 -28.23 5.02 5.05
C SER A 299 -28.04 5.82 3.75
N ASP A 300 -27.52 5.19 2.70
CA ASP A 300 -27.28 5.78 1.39
C ASP A 300 -28.54 5.70 0.50
N THR A 301 -29.47 6.64 0.69
CA THR A 301 -30.81 6.63 0.05
C THR A 301 -30.88 7.33 -1.32
N GLY A 302 -29.79 7.94 -1.78
CA GLY A 302 -29.74 8.65 -3.07
C GLY A 302 -29.50 7.75 -4.28
N ILE A 303 -29.05 6.52 -4.06
CA ILE A 303 -28.69 5.54 -5.09
C ILE A 303 -29.44 4.23 -4.80
N TYR A 304 -29.94 3.53 -5.83
CA TYR A 304 -30.76 2.32 -5.64
C TYR A 304 -30.01 1.17 -4.96
N GLY A 305 -28.69 1.18 -5.00
CA GLY A 305 -27.85 0.15 -4.44
C GLY A 305 -26.41 0.27 -4.90
N TYR A 306 -25.66 -0.81 -4.72
CA TYR A 306 -24.28 -0.91 -5.17
C TYR A 306 -24.03 -2.23 -5.89
N TRP A 307 -23.23 -2.15 -6.94
CA TRP A 307 -22.87 -3.32 -7.73
C TRP A 307 -22.04 -4.33 -6.93
N THR A 308 -22.31 -5.61 -7.15
CA THR A 308 -21.35 -6.69 -6.83
C THR A 308 -20.39 -6.88 -7.99
N SER A 309 -19.30 -7.63 -7.78
CA SER A 309 -18.41 -8.02 -8.86
C SER A 309 -19.03 -9.04 -9.82
N SER A 310 -20.12 -9.71 -9.43
CA SER A 310 -20.61 -10.91 -10.09
C SER A 310 -21.65 -10.62 -11.17
N ALA A 311 -21.59 -11.41 -12.24
CA ALA A 311 -22.54 -11.34 -13.35
C ALA A 311 -23.77 -12.20 -13.07
N ASP A 312 -24.94 -11.79 -13.58
CA ASP A 312 -26.11 -12.67 -13.59
C ASP A 312 -25.91 -13.75 -14.67
N ALA A 313 -25.80 -15.00 -14.24
CA ALA A 313 -25.61 -16.12 -15.16
C ALA A 313 -26.85 -16.46 -15.99
N THR A 314 -28.03 -16.02 -15.54
CA THR A 314 -29.32 -16.30 -16.19
C THR A 314 -29.69 -15.28 -17.26
N ILE A 315 -29.25 -14.03 -17.10
CA ILE A 315 -29.56 -12.92 -17.99
C ILE A 315 -28.26 -12.23 -18.40
N SER A 316 -27.89 -12.33 -19.69
CA SER A 316 -26.55 -11.95 -20.19
C SER A 316 -26.21 -10.46 -20.15
N ASN A 317 -27.21 -9.60 -19.96
CA ASN A 317 -27.03 -8.15 -19.79
C ASN A 317 -27.25 -7.69 -18.36
N ASN A 318 -27.45 -8.59 -17.39
CA ASN A 318 -27.67 -8.21 -16.00
C ASN A 318 -26.45 -8.50 -15.12
N SER A 319 -26.30 -7.71 -14.07
CA SER A 319 -25.30 -7.92 -13.03
C SER A 319 -25.96 -7.90 -11.67
N TRP A 320 -25.37 -8.61 -10.71
CA TRP A 320 -25.89 -8.63 -9.34
C TRP A 320 -25.52 -7.34 -8.62
N TYR A 321 -26.47 -6.81 -7.85
CA TYR A 321 -26.30 -5.64 -7.00
C TYR A 321 -27.01 -5.87 -5.66
N VAL A 322 -26.61 -5.10 -4.65
CA VAL A 322 -27.31 -5.04 -3.36
C VAL A 322 -28.13 -3.76 -3.34
N MET A 323 -29.44 -3.91 -3.16
CA MET A 323 -30.39 -2.80 -3.03
C MET A 323 -30.12 -2.03 -1.73
N PHE A 324 -30.51 -0.74 -1.67
CA PHE A 324 -30.46 0.05 -0.43
C PHE A 324 -31.25 -0.60 0.71
N SER A 325 -32.27 -1.42 0.39
CA SER A 325 -33.06 -2.19 1.34
C SER A 325 -32.36 -3.49 1.82
N GLY A 326 -31.10 -3.71 1.44
CA GLY A 326 -30.28 -4.86 1.87
C GLY A 326 -30.55 -6.18 1.15
N TYR A 327 -31.30 -6.19 0.05
CA TYR A 327 -31.56 -7.41 -0.73
C TYR A 327 -30.65 -7.50 -1.96
N VAL A 328 -30.23 -8.72 -2.32
CA VAL A 328 -29.55 -8.97 -3.60
C VAL A 328 -30.57 -9.11 -4.71
N SER A 329 -30.38 -8.34 -5.79
CA SER A 329 -31.17 -8.39 -7.01
C SER A 329 -30.26 -8.27 -8.23
N SER A 330 -30.77 -8.52 -9.44
CA SER A 330 -30.05 -8.28 -10.68
C SER A 330 -30.71 -7.20 -11.51
N GLU A 331 -29.91 -6.40 -12.19
CA GLU A 331 -30.37 -5.34 -13.10
C GLU A 331 -29.40 -5.25 -14.27
N ILE A 332 -29.87 -4.67 -15.37
CA ILE A 332 -29.09 -4.30 -16.55
C ILE A 332 -27.72 -3.74 -16.12
N SER A 333 -26.63 -4.14 -16.79
CA SER A 333 -25.25 -3.84 -16.39
C SER A 333 -24.79 -2.43 -16.78
N ASN A 334 -25.46 -1.75 -17.72
CA ASN A 334 -25.11 -0.41 -18.22
C ASN A 334 -26.08 0.76 -17.87
N PRO A 335 -26.81 0.80 -16.73
CA PRO A 335 -27.64 1.94 -16.41
C PRO A 335 -26.76 3.08 -15.88
N GLU A 336 -26.87 4.26 -16.48
CA GLU A 336 -26.05 5.43 -16.13
C GLU A 336 -26.53 6.15 -14.85
N ASN A 337 -27.64 5.72 -14.23
CA ASN A 337 -28.28 6.42 -13.10
C ASN A 337 -28.94 5.49 -12.06
N TYR A 338 -28.40 4.29 -11.85
CA TYR A 338 -29.04 3.28 -11.00
C TYR A 338 -28.23 2.90 -9.76
N CYS A 339 -27.08 2.24 -9.93
CA CYS A 339 -26.22 1.77 -8.85
C CYS A 339 -24.90 2.54 -8.78
N GLY A 340 -24.30 2.53 -7.59
CA GLY A 340 -22.96 3.02 -7.33
C GLY A 340 -21.95 1.88 -7.17
N VAL A 341 -20.74 2.23 -6.74
CA VAL A 341 -19.70 1.28 -6.36
C VAL A 341 -19.31 1.49 -4.91
N ARG A 342 -19.27 0.39 -4.16
CA ARG A 342 -18.96 0.40 -2.73
C ARG A 342 -17.64 -0.31 -2.46
N PRO A 343 -16.63 0.37 -1.91
CA PRO A 343 -15.33 -0.21 -1.62
C PRO A 343 -15.40 -1.32 -0.58
N VAL A 344 -14.72 -2.42 -0.88
CA VAL A 344 -14.38 -3.48 0.06
C VAL A 344 -12.87 -3.48 0.26
N ILE A 345 -12.41 -3.54 1.50
CA ILE A 345 -11.00 -3.63 1.87
C ILE A 345 -10.77 -4.84 2.77
N GLU A 346 -9.53 -5.32 2.83
CA GLU A 346 -9.16 -6.47 3.64
C GLU A 346 -8.01 -6.14 4.58
N ILE A 347 -8.19 -6.49 5.85
CA ILE A 347 -7.18 -6.36 6.90
C ILE A 347 -6.63 -7.73 7.26
N LEU A 348 -5.30 -7.86 7.35
CA LEU A 348 -4.65 -9.02 7.94
C LEU A 348 -4.48 -8.80 9.45
N LYS A 349 -4.86 -9.78 10.27
CA LYS A 349 -4.66 -9.76 11.72
C LYS A 349 -3.23 -10.10 12.13
#